data_AF-A0A416ZL57-F1
#
_entry.id   AF-A0A416ZL57-F1
#
_cell.length_a   1.000
_cell.length_b   1.000
_cell.length_c   1.000
_cell.angle_alpha   90.00
_cell.angle_beta   90.00
_cell.angle_gamma   90.00
#
_symmetry.space_group_name_H-M   'P 1'
#
loop_
_entity.id
_entity.type
_entity.pdbx_description
1 polymer ?
#
loop_
_entity_poly.entity_id
_entity_poly.type
_entity_poly.pdbx_seq_one_letter_code
_entity_poly.pdbx_strand_id
1 'polypeptide(L)'
;MHFYEDPWEVLNHYDLVDGNGNLSEFAEVEALGQVWNDGEKRATNKIHVGEKLGLKGFLKACIDFTLEKTNGTNLSGDSAQIGSSGDSAQIGSSGNSAQIGSSGNCAKINSTGEDAVIMCAGRRSKAKGKKGSWITLAEWVKDEEKGRYVPICVKTERVDGEKIKEDTYYTLKNGEFSEVEE
;
A
#
# COMPACT_ATOMS: atom_id res chain seq x y z
N MET A 1 -28.83 25.61 9.61
CA MET A 1 -28.41 25.23 8.24
C MET A 1 -27.53 24.00 8.33
N HIS A 2 -27.64 23.07 7.38
CA HIS A 2 -26.94 21.79 7.46
C HIS A 2 -25.75 21.73 6.52
N PHE A 3 -24.70 21.05 6.94
CA PHE A 3 -23.52 20.74 6.14
C PHE A 3 -22.94 19.40 6.54
N TYR A 4 -22.04 18.88 5.73
CA TYR A 4 -21.36 17.60 5.93
C TYR A 4 -19.86 17.84 5.99
N GLU A 5 -19.22 17.13 6.90
CA GLU A 5 -17.75 17.12 7.03
C GLU A 5 -17.14 16.14 6.03
N ASP A 6 -17.76 14.96 5.86
CA ASP A 6 -17.45 14.01 4.80
C ASP A 6 -18.26 14.33 3.54
N PRO A 7 -17.64 14.71 2.41
CA PRO A 7 -18.34 14.96 1.16
C PRO A 7 -19.14 13.75 0.65
N TRP A 8 -18.77 12.51 1.01
CA TRP A 8 -19.51 11.31 0.63
C TRP A 8 -20.88 11.22 1.29
N GLU A 9 -21.01 11.67 2.55
CA GLU A 9 -22.28 11.63 3.30
C GLU A 9 -23.34 12.55 2.69
N VAL A 10 -22.93 13.54 1.89
CA VAL A 10 -23.86 14.38 1.12
C VAL A 10 -24.74 13.52 0.21
N LEU A 11 -24.18 12.46 -0.37
CA LEU A 11 -24.87 11.56 -1.30
C LEU A 11 -25.92 10.66 -0.63
N ASN A 12 -25.89 10.54 0.70
CA ASN A 12 -26.95 9.85 1.45
C ASN A 12 -28.26 10.67 1.48
N HIS A 13 -28.18 11.96 1.17
CA HIS A 13 -29.30 12.90 1.28
C HIS A 13 -29.60 13.65 -0.02
N TYR A 14 -28.61 13.79 -0.91
CA TYR A 14 -28.75 14.48 -2.18
C TYR A 14 -28.16 13.62 -3.30
N ASP A 15 -29.01 13.21 -4.24
CA ASP A 15 -28.56 12.43 -5.40
C ASP A 15 -27.51 13.20 -6.18
N LEU A 16 -26.49 12.51 -6.71
CA LEU A 16 -25.46 13.13 -7.57
C LEU A 16 -26.08 13.75 -8.82
N VAL A 17 -27.11 13.10 -9.36
CA VAL A 17 -27.88 13.51 -10.53
C VAL A 17 -29.34 13.59 -10.12
N ASP A 18 -29.97 14.72 -10.37
CA ASP A 18 -31.37 14.94 -10.07
C ASP A 18 -32.29 14.10 -10.97
N GLY A 19 -33.59 14.07 -10.66
CA GLY A 19 -34.59 13.33 -11.43
C GLY A 19 -34.75 13.78 -12.90
N ASN A 20 -34.13 14.90 -13.31
CA ASN A 20 -34.14 15.42 -14.67
C ASN A 20 -32.83 15.08 -15.43
N GLY A 21 -31.89 14.39 -14.80
CA GLY A 21 -30.60 14.05 -15.40
C GLY A 21 -29.53 15.16 -15.27
N ASN A 22 -29.78 16.20 -14.49
CA ASN A 22 -28.80 17.27 -14.23
C ASN A 22 -27.98 16.97 -12.99
N LEU A 23 -26.72 17.38 -12.99
CA LEU A 23 -25.88 17.25 -11.80
C LEU A 23 -26.41 18.15 -10.67
N SER A 24 -26.50 17.60 -9.46
CA SER A 24 -26.81 18.39 -8.26
C SER A 24 -25.73 19.43 -7.98
N GLU A 25 -26.15 20.52 -7.33
CA GLU A 25 -25.27 21.62 -6.99
C GLU A 25 -24.62 21.40 -5.62
N PHE A 26 -23.28 21.31 -5.61
CA PHE A 26 -22.49 21.21 -4.39
C PHE A 26 -21.67 22.48 -4.21
N ALA A 27 -21.32 22.83 -2.98
CA ALA A 27 -20.47 23.98 -2.68
C ALA A 27 -19.64 23.71 -1.42
N GLU A 28 -18.47 24.33 -1.36
CA GLU A 28 -17.71 24.39 -0.13
C GLU A 28 -18.43 25.26 0.88
N VAL A 29 -18.40 24.87 2.15
CA VAL A 29 -19.08 25.61 3.21
C VAL A 29 -18.21 25.69 4.45
N GLU A 30 -18.27 26.84 5.11
CA GLU A 30 -17.59 27.10 6.37
C GLU A 30 -18.61 27.47 7.44
N ALA A 31 -18.58 26.77 8.58
CA ALA A 31 -19.43 27.11 9.71
C ALA A 31 -18.80 28.23 10.54
N LEU A 32 -19.39 29.43 10.49
CA LEU A 32 -18.93 30.61 11.22
C LEU A 32 -19.64 30.82 12.57
N GLY A 33 -20.47 29.86 12.96
CA GLY A 33 -21.38 29.94 14.10
C GLY A 33 -21.25 28.76 15.04
N GLN A 34 -22.21 28.61 15.96
CA GLN A 34 -22.28 27.45 16.82
C GLN A 34 -22.61 26.21 15.98
N VAL A 35 -21.82 25.15 16.13
CA VAL A 35 -22.00 23.88 15.42
C VAL A 35 -22.63 22.84 16.35
N TRP A 36 -23.65 22.15 15.84
CA TRP A 36 -24.26 20.97 16.44
C TRP A 36 -23.97 19.74 15.58
N ASN A 37 -23.78 18.59 16.22
CA ASN A 37 -23.36 17.34 15.60
C ASN A 37 -24.29 16.21 16.06
N ASP A 38 -24.89 15.48 15.12
CA ASP A 38 -25.78 14.33 15.36
C ASP A 38 -25.23 13.02 14.72
N GLY A 39 -23.92 12.92 14.52
CA GLY A 39 -23.25 11.79 13.86
C GLY A 39 -22.70 12.16 12.50
N GLU A 40 -23.48 11.97 11.44
CA GLU A 40 -23.10 12.25 10.04
C GLU A 40 -23.31 13.74 9.71
N LYS A 41 -24.45 14.29 10.15
CA LYS A 41 -24.87 15.64 9.80
C LYS A 41 -24.38 16.68 10.78
N ARG A 42 -23.92 17.82 10.27
CA ARG A 42 -23.62 19.02 11.06
C ARG A 42 -24.67 20.09 10.83
N ALA A 43 -24.99 20.85 11.86
CA ALA A 43 -25.85 22.01 11.78
C ALA A 43 -25.15 23.25 12.35
N THR A 44 -25.35 24.42 11.75
CA THR A 44 -24.87 25.70 12.28
C THR A 44 -25.94 26.79 12.21
N ASN A 45 -25.86 27.76 13.13
CA ASN A 45 -26.68 28.98 13.09
C ASN A 45 -26.11 30.04 12.14
N LYS A 46 -24.86 29.90 11.68
CA LYS A 46 -24.22 30.79 10.71
C LYS A 46 -23.30 29.99 9.79
N ILE A 47 -23.58 30.01 8.49
CA ILE A 47 -22.80 29.32 7.45
C ILE A 47 -22.34 30.32 6.41
N HIS A 48 -21.11 30.17 5.93
CA HIS A 48 -20.60 30.82 4.74
C HIS A 48 -20.58 29.79 3.61
N VAL A 49 -21.19 30.13 2.48
CA VAL A 49 -21.16 29.31 1.26
C VAL A 49 -20.08 29.89 0.36
N GLY A 50 -19.07 29.07 0.09
CA GLY A 50 -17.91 29.41 -0.73
C GLY A 50 -18.12 29.05 -2.20
N GLU A 51 -17.10 28.46 -2.81
CA GLU A 51 -17.10 28.13 -4.24
C GLU A 51 -18.07 26.98 -4.54
N LYS A 52 -18.83 27.13 -5.65
CA LYS A 52 -19.68 26.06 -6.18
C LYS A 52 -18.81 25.01 -6.86
N LEU A 53 -19.00 23.76 -6.45
CA LEU A 53 -18.28 22.61 -6.96
C LEU A 53 -19.05 22.00 -8.14
N GLY A 54 -18.42 21.93 -9.30
CA GLY A 54 -18.84 21.01 -10.36
C GLY A 54 -18.45 19.56 -10.03
N LEU A 55 -18.86 18.58 -10.85
CA LEU A 55 -18.57 17.15 -10.64
C LEU A 55 -17.08 16.87 -10.36
N LYS A 56 -16.19 17.50 -11.13
CA LYS A 56 -14.74 17.38 -10.93
C LYS A 56 -14.30 17.90 -9.56
N GLY A 57 -14.85 19.04 -9.12
CA GLY A 57 -14.53 19.64 -7.83
C GLY A 57 -15.03 18.78 -6.67
N PHE A 58 -16.27 18.29 -6.76
CA PHE A 58 -16.85 17.40 -5.78
C PHE A 58 -16.06 16.09 -5.64
N LEU A 59 -15.76 15.41 -6.76
CA LEU A 59 -14.95 14.19 -6.73
C LEU A 59 -13.55 14.42 -6.18
N LYS A 60 -12.93 15.58 -6.46
CA LYS A 60 -11.65 15.96 -5.88
C LYS A 60 -11.76 16.10 -4.36
N ALA A 61 -12.78 16.79 -3.85
CA ALA A 61 -13.02 16.93 -2.41
C ALA A 61 -13.22 15.58 -1.72
N CYS A 62 -14.00 14.68 -2.33
CA CYS A 62 -14.17 13.31 -1.85
C CYS A 62 -12.84 12.52 -1.77
N ILE A 63 -12.01 12.59 -2.82
CA ILE A 63 -10.71 11.91 -2.86
C ILE A 63 -9.75 12.50 -1.83
N ASP A 64 -9.66 13.82 -1.74
CA ASP A 64 -8.80 14.51 -0.80
C ASP A 64 -9.20 14.17 0.65
N PHE A 65 -10.51 14.16 0.96
CA PHE A 65 -11.01 13.74 2.27
C PHE A 65 -10.64 12.29 2.59
N THR A 66 -10.84 11.37 1.64
CA THR A 66 -10.44 9.97 1.82
C THR A 66 -8.93 9.85 2.03
N LEU A 67 -8.11 10.60 1.30
CA LEU A 67 -6.64 10.62 1.47
C LEU A 67 -6.19 11.29 2.77
N GLU A 68 -6.97 12.19 3.35
CA GLU A 68 -6.71 12.76 4.68
C GLU A 68 -7.05 11.73 5.77
N LYS A 69 -8.21 11.06 5.65
CA LYS A 69 -8.66 10.07 6.65
C LYS A 69 -7.93 8.73 6.55
N THR A 70 -7.42 8.38 5.38
CA THR A 70 -6.58 7.19 5.17
C THR A 70 -5.12 7.63 5.13
N ASN A 71 -4.25 7.05 5.94
CA ASN A 71 -2.80 7.33 5.94
C ASN A 71 -2.12 6.81 4.65
N GLY A 72 -2.57 7.26 3.48
CA GLY A 72 -2.37 6.59 2.21
C GLY A 72 -0.95 6.59 1.65
N THR A 73 0.01 7.32 2.25
CA THR A 73 1.37 7.42 1.69
C THR A 73 2.51 7.56 2.70
N ASN A 74 2.23 7.66 4.01
CA ASN A 74 3.29 7.75 5.02
C ASN A 74 3.11 6.68 6.11
N LEU A 75 3.53 5.46 5.81
CA LEU A 75 3.94 4.50 6.84
C LEU A 75 5.28 4.96 7.45
N SER A 76 5.35 6.18 8.00
CA SER A 76 6.47 6.64 8.80
C SER A 76 6.20 6.27 10.26
N GLY A 77 6.26 4.97 10.54
CA GLY A 77 6.28 4.46 11.91
C GLY A 77 7.52 3.60 12.09
N ASP A 78 8.11 3.61 13.28
CA ASP A 78 9.31 2.86 13.65
C ASP A 78 9.15 1.32 13.59
N SER A 79 8.03 0.83 13.03
CA SER A 79 7.66 -0.57 12.90
C SER A 79 6.75 -0.82 11.70
N ALA A 80 7.12 -0.28 10.53
CA ALA A 80 6.40 -0.54 9.29
C ALA A 80 6.55 -2.02 8.86
N GLN A 81 5.46 -2.78 8.91
CA GLN A 81 5.36 -4.11 8.29
C GLN A 81 4.70 -3.97 6.93
N ILE A 82 5.44 -4.25 5.86
CA ILE A 82 4.92 -4.19 4.48
C ILE A 82 4.92 -5.61 3.91
N GLY A 83 3.72 -6.13 3.69
CA GLY A 83 3.47 -7.39 2.98
C GLY A 83 2.63 -7.13 1.75
N SER A 84 3.01 -7.73 0.62
CA SER A 84 2.21 -7.73 -0.60
C SER A 84 2.27 -9.10 -1.26
N SER A 85 1.14 -9.49 -1.83
CA SER A 85 0.90 -10.81 -2.39
C SER A 85 0.23 -10.68 -3.76
N GLY A 86 0.74 -11.40 -4.75
CA GLY A 86 0.22 -11.36 -6.11
C GLY A 86 1.29 -11.69 -7.14
N ASP A 87 0.88 -11.94 -8.38
CA ASP A 87 1.81 -12.16 -9.48
C ASP A 87 2.57 -10.86 -9.79
N SER A 88 3.89 -10.94 -9.89
CA SER A 88 4.78 -9.78 -10.09
C SER A 88 4.74 -8.74 -8.95
N ALA A 89 4.42 -9.15 -7.72
CA ALA A 89 4.48 -8.28 -6.55
C ALA A 89 5.88 -7.69 -6.37
N GLN A 90 5.96 -6.36 -6.35
CA GLN A 90 7.18 -5.58 -6.07
C GLN A 90 7.00 -4.83 -4.76
N ILE A 91 7.95 -5.00 -3.83
CA ILE A 91 7.95 -4.30 -2.54
C ILE A 91 9.37 -3.85 -2.23
N GLY A 92 9.49 -2.59 -1.80
CA GLY A 92 10.71 -2.01 -1.27
C GLY A 92 10.49 -1.46 0.15
N SER A 93 11.51 -1.55 1.00
CA SER A 93 11.56 -0.83 2.28
C SER A 93 12.95 -0.28 2.54
N SER A 94 13.03 0.81 3.31
CA SER A 94 14.24 1.59 3.52
C SER A 94 14.55 1.91 4.99
N GLY A 95 13.93 1.21 5.94
CA GLY A 95 14.17 1.39 7.38
C GLY A 95 15.22 0.43 7.96
N ASN A 96 15.92 0.87 9.02
CA ASN A 96 16.80 -0.01 9.80
C ASN A 96 15.96 -1.06 10.53
N SER A 97 16.46 -2.30 10.62
CA SER A 97 15.72 -3.42 11.21
C SER A 97 14.35 -3.68 10.54
N ALA A 98 14.17 -3.28 9.27
CA ALA A 98 12.94 -3.52 8.54
C ALA A 98 12.66 -5.02 8.40
N GLN A 99 11.39 -5.39 8.59
CA GLN A 99 10.87 -6.73 8.31
C GLN A 99 9.99 -6.62 7.07
N ILE A 100 10.43 -7.23 5.96
CA ILE A 100 9.71 -7.20 4.69
C ILE A 100 9.49 -8.59 4.11
N GLY A 101 8.29 -8.82 3.60
CA GLY A 101 7.86 -10.08 3.04
C GLY A 101 7.12 -9.92 1.72
N SER A 102 7.47 -10.71 0.71
CA SER A 102 6.70 -10.86 -0.53
C SER A 102 6.57 -12.33 -0.86
N SER A 103 5.38 -12.69 -1.32
CA SER A 103 5.07 -14.03 -1.79
C SER A 103 4.21 -13.93 -3.04
N GLY A 104 4.57 -14.69 -4.06
CA GLY A 104 3.92 -14.59 -5.37
C GLY A 104 4.84 -15.11 -6.48
N ASN A 105 4.27 -15.43 -7.64
CA ASN A 105 5.08 -15.83 -8.77
C ASN A 105 5.88 -14.63 -9.29
N CYS A 106 7.17 -14.83 -9.51
CA CYS A 106 8.13 -13.79 -9.93
C CYS A 106 8.23 -12.61 -8.94
N ALA A 107 7.96 -12.83 -7.65
CA ALA A 107 8.09 -11.81 -6.62
C ALA A 107 9.51 -11.21 -6.59
N LYS A 108 9.59 -9.88 -6.52
CA LYS A 108 10.86 -9.14 -6.42
C LYS A 108 10.80 -8.24 -5.19
N ILE A 109 11.80 -8.38 -4.32
CA ILE A 109 11.93 -7.55 -3.12
C ILE A 109 13.32 -6.92 -3.04
N ASN A 110 13.39 -5.69 -2.54
CA ASN A 110 14.65 -5.09 -2.12
C ASN A 110 14.50 -4.37 -0.77
N SER A 111 15.58 -4.33 0.00
CA SER A 111 15.72 -3.43 1.15
C SER A 111 16.95 -2.55 0.97
N THR A 112 16.80 -1.26 1.27
CA THR A 112 17.96 -0.35 1.39
C THR A 112 18.35 -0.09 2.85
N GLY A 113 17.63 -0.66 3.81
CA GLY A 113 17.97 -0.56 5.24
C GLY A 113 19.01 -1.60 5.67
N GLU A 114 19.81 -1.25 6.67
CA GLU A 114 20.81 -2.12 7.28
C GLU A 114 20.17 -3.08 8.31
N ASP A 115 20.83 -4.23 8.53
CA ASP A 115 20.41 -5.26 9.48
C ASP A 115 18.92 -5.67 9.35
N ALA A 116 18.41 -5.63 8.11
CA ALA A 116 17.03 -5.97 7.80
C ALA A 116 16.82 -7.49 7.72
N VAL A 117 15.57 -7.94 7.85
CA VAL A 117 15.17 -9.32 7.57
C VAL A 117 14.23 -9.32 6.38
N ILE A 118 14.66 -9.97 5.30
CA ILE A 118 14.02 -9.95 4.00
C ILE A 118 13.56 -11.38 3.67
N MET A 119 12.27 -11.59 3.41
CA MET A 119 11.75 -12.87 2.95
C MET A 119 11.04 -12.72 1.60
N CYS A 120 11.54 -13.40 0.57
CA CYS A 120 10.92 -13.47 -0.75
C CYS A 120 10.78 -14.94 -1.14
N ALA A 121 9.70 -15.59 -0.69
CA ALA A 121 9.54 -17.04 -0.76
C ALA A 121 8.65 -17.51 -1.94
N GLY A 122 8.37 -16.61 -2.88
CA GLY A 122 7.57 -16.91 -4.07
C GLY A 122 8.27 -17.81 -5.10
N ARG A 123 7.53 -18.34 -6.06
CA ARG A 123 8.12 -19.06 -7.21
C ARG A 123 8.93 -18.08 -8.05
N ARG A 124 10.15 -18.44 -8.48
CA ARG A 124 11.06 -17.55 -9.24
C ARG A 124 11.31 -16.22 -8.53
N SER A 125 11.26 -16.22 -7.21
CA SER A 125 11.52 -15.03 -6.40
C SER A 125 12.97 -14.58 -6.53
N LYS A 126 13.17 -13.26 -6.44
CA LYS A 126 14.50 -12.68 -6.25
C LYS A 126 14.49 -11.59 -5.17
N ALA A 127 15.59 -11.49 -4.43
CA ALA A 127 15.75 -10.49 -3.38
C ALA A 127 17.17 -9.92 -3.33
N LYS A 128 17.30 -8.65 -2.90
CA LYS A 128 18.58 -8.01 -2.57
C LYS A 128 18.46 -7.20 -1.27
N GLY A 129 19.58 -6.99 -0.58
CA GLY A 129 19.64 -6.22 0.66
C GLY A 129 21.00 -5.58 0.90
N LYS A 130 21.08 -4.74 1.94
CA LYS A 130 22.34 -4.15 2.42
C LYS A 130 23.12 -5.11 3.29
N LYS A 131 24.44 -4.90 3.39
CA LYS A 131 25.32 -5.63 4.30
C LYS A 131 24.73 -5.66 5.73
N GLY A 132 24.88 -6.79 6.41
CA GLY A 132 24.28 -7.04 7.73
C GLY A 132 22.89 -7.66 7.67
N SER A 133 22.12 -7.41 6.58
CA SER A 133 20.78 -7.95 6.41
C SER A 133 20.77 -9.47 6.21
N TRP A 134 19.61 -10.08 6.43
CA TRP A 134 19.34 -11.49 6.15
C TRP A 134 18.31 -11.64 5.03
N ILE A 135 18.59 -12.53 4.08
CA ILE A 135 17.70 -12.82 2.95
C ILE A 135 17.23 -14.26 3.04
N THR A 136 15.92 -14.49 2.95
CA THR A 136 15.29 -15.81 2.84
C THR A 136 14.62 -15.98 1.49
N LEU A 137 14.98 -17.04 0.76
CA LEU A 137 14.44 -17.38 -0.56
C LEU A 137 13.95 -18.83 -0.58
N ALA A 138 13.07 -19.14 -1.53
CA ALA A 138 12.54 -20.48 -1.74
C ALA A 138 12.74 -20.96 -3.19
N GLU A 139 13.04 -22.24 -3.34
CA GLU A 139 13.11 -22.95 -4.62
C GLU A 139 11.86 -23.81 -4.79
N TRP A 140 11.30 -23.82 -6.00
CA TRP A 140 10.02 -24.45 -6.31
C TRP A 140 10.12 -25.38 -7.51
N VAL A 141 9.43 -26.51 -7.46
CA VAL A 141 9.30 -27.46 -8.58
C VAL A 141 7.82 -27.63 -8.96
N LYS A 142 7.54 -27.96 -10.22
CA LYS A 142 6.19 -28.35 -10.64
C LYS A 142 5.93 -29.77 -10.16
N ASP A 143 4.91 -29.95 -9.33
CA ASP A 143 4.42 -31.26 -8.89
C ASP A 143 3.28 -31.68 -9.83
N GLU A 144 3.51 -32.73 -10.63
CA GLU A 144 2.53 -33.20 -11.62
C GLU A 144 1.32 -33.87 -10.97
N GLU A 145 1.48 -34.52 -9.81
CA GLU A 145 0.36 -35.16 -9.09
C GLU A 145 -0.61 -34.12 -8.53
N LYS A 146 -0.08 -33.02 -8.01
CA LYS A 146 -0.87 -31.93 -7.43
C LYS A 146 -1.30 -30.88 -8.45
N GLY A 147 -0.79 -30.93 -9.69
CA GLY A 147 -1.05 -29.95 -10.74
C GLY A 147 -0.61 -28.52 -10.39
N ARG A 148 0.31 -28.35 -9.45
CA ARG A 148 0.76 -27.02 -8.97
C ARG A 148 2.24 -27.01 -8.58
N TYR A 149 2.81 -25.83 -8.43
CA TYR A 149 4.17 -25.70 -7.91
C TYR A 149 4.20 -25.92 -6.39
N VAL A 150 5.23 -26.61 -5.91
CA VAL A 150 5.49 -26.86 -4.48
C VAL A 150 6.92 -26.42 -4.12
N PRO A 151 7.14 -25.88 -2.91
CA PRO A 151 8.47 -25.50 -2.49
C PRO A 151 9.28 -26.76 -2.15
N ILE A 152 10.55 -26.80 -2.55
CA ILE A 152 11.46 -27.92 -2.30
C ILE A 152 12.67 -27.54 -1.44
N CYS A 153 12.99 -26.24 -1.36
CA CYS A 153 14.07 -25.73 -0.52
C CYS A 153 13.72 -24.32 -0.06
N VAL A 154 14.03 -24.01 1.19
CA VAL A 154 14.00 -22.64 1.73
C VAL A 154 15.32 -22.43 2.46
N LYS A 155 16.03 -21.36 2.13
CA LYS A 155 17.30 -21.02 2.79
C LYS A 155 17.36 -19.55 3.14
N THR A 156 18.08 -19.29 4.21
CA THR A 156 18.33 -17.96 4.75
C THR A 156 19.84 -17.73 4.83
N GLU A 157 20.32 -16.63 4.27
CA GLU A 157 21.74 -16.26 4.25
C GLU A 157 21.89 -14.79 4.66
N ARG A 158 23.02 -14.46 5.31
CA ARG A 158 23.37 -13.09 5.67
C ARG A 158 24.07 -12.42 4.49
N VAL A 159 23.72 -11.17 4.21
CA VAL A 159 24.46 -10.29 3.29
C VAL A 159 25.75 -9.87 4.01
N ASP A 160 26.82 -10.62 3.78
CA ASP A 160 28.13 -10.40 4.39
C ASP A 160 29.04 -9.50 3.54
N GLY A 161 28.69 -9.31 2.26
CA GLY A 161 29.51 -8.59 1.27
C GLY A 161 30.59 -9.44 0.61
N GLU A 162 30.66 -10.74 0.94
CA GLU A 162 31.64 -11.69 0.38
C GLU A 162 30.93 -12.81 -0.37
N LYS A 163 30.21 -13.69 0.36
CA LYS A 163 29.41 -14.77 -0.22
C LYS A 163 28.12 -14.20 -0.83
N ILE A 164 27.47 -13.29 -0.12
CA ILE A 164 26.26 -12.61 -0.57
C ILE A 164 26.58 -11.11 -0.63
N LYS A 165 26.71 -10.61 -1.86
CA LYS A 165 27.04 -9.23 -2.16
C LYS A 165 25.86 -8.31 -1.84
N GLU A 166 26.18 -7.13 -1.34
CA GLU A 166 25.18 -6.08 -1.18
C GLU A 166 24.63 -5.61 -2.54
N ASP A 167 23.40 -5.11 -2.52
CA ASP A 167 22.70 -4.55 -3.69
C ASP A 167 22.64 -5.47 -4.93
N THR A 168 22.88 -6.76 -4.74
CA THR A 168 22.88 -7.79 -5.79
C THR A 168 21.66 -8.68 -5.63
N TYR A 169 20.94 -8.94 -6.72
CA TYR A 169 19.79 -9.83 -6.67
C TYR A 169 20.23 -11.29 -6.62
N TYR A 170 19.62 -12.05 -5.71
CA TYR A 170 19.79 -13.48 -5.59
C TYR A 170 18.46 -14.22 -5.75
N THR A 171 18.53 -15.41 -6.35
CA THR A 171 17.46 -16.43 -6.31
C THR A 171 18.00 -17.72 -5.67
N LEU A 172 17.11 -18.61 -5.23
CA LEU A 172 17.52 -19.94 -4.73
C LEU A 172 17.39 -20.95 -5.88
N LYS A 173 18.51 -21.58 -6.24
CA LYS A 173 18.59 -22.57 -7.33
C LYS A 173 19.48 -23.72 -6.91
N ASN A 174 19.02 -24.95 -7.08
CA ASN A 174 19.69 -26.17 -6.63
C ASN A 174 20.08 -26.10 -5.15
N GLY A 175 19.25 -25.46 -4.32
CA GLY A 175 19.52 -25.21 -2.92
C GLY A 175 20.64 -24.20 -2.64
N GLU A 176 21.11 -23.41 -3.60
CA GLU A 176 22.15 -22.39 -3.38
C GLU A 176 21.70 -21.00 -3.85
N PHE A 177 22.18 -19.98 -3.15
CA PHE A 177 21.97 -18.59 -3.55
C PHE A 177 22.75 -18.33 -4.83
N SER A 178 22.04 -17.96 -5.90
CA SER A 178 22.61 -17.67 -7.21
C SER A 178 22.34 -16.22 -7.60
N GLU A 179 23.38 -15.51 -8.04
CA GLU A 179 23.26 -14.14 -8.56
C GLU A 179 22.39 -14.13 -9.82
N VAL A 180 21.57 -13.10 -9.97
CA VAL A 180 20.73 -12.88 -11.15
C VAL A 180 20.78 -11.42 -11.59
N GLU A 181 20.73 -11.20 -12.90
CA GLU A 181 20.66 -9.86 -13.49
C GLU A 181 19.30 -9.18 -13.20
N GLU A 182 19.29 -7.86 -13.37
CA GLU A 182 18.20 -6.99 -12.92
C GLU A 182 16.88 -7.17 -13.67
#